data_AF-A0A942T0H9-F1
#
_entry.id   AF-A0A942T0H9-F1
#
_cell.length_a   1.000
_cell.length_b   1.000
_cell.length_c   1.000
_cell.angle_alpha   90.00
_cell.angle_beta   90.00
_cell.angle_gamma   90.00
#
_symmetry.space_group_name_H-M   'P 1'
#
loop_
_entity.id
_entity.type
_entity.pdbx_description
1 polymer ?
#
loop_
_entity_poly.entity_id
_entity_poly.type
_entity_poly.pdbx_seq_one_letter_code
_entity_poly.pdbx_strand_id
1 'polypeptide(L)'
;MSVLLRPRPASWPWAWRNGLFLANAVAFLLCFAGMVVAGWRVSSSDAVLHGQAAVSLWEFLTSGDFAEATFENWESEFLQMGSYVVLTTFLFQKGSSESKPLDDDAPQDADPREHTRDPRVPWPVRRGGLALVLYENSLLLLFAVLFLGSVVGHVIGGAAAYNEEQVEHGAAVVSGWQYLGTSQFWFESMQNWQSEFLVITVMVVATVWLRQRGSSQSKPVAAPHTETGA
;
A
#
# COMPACT_ATOMS: atom_id res chain seq x y z
N MET A 1 -17.66 -2.07 -31.91
CA MET A 1 -18.46 -1.03 -31.19
C MET A 1 -17.60 -0.40 -30.11
N SER A 2 -17.15 0.84 -30.32
CA SER A 2 -16.30 1.59 -29.38
C SER A 2 -17.18 2.35 -28.40
N VAL A 3 -17.39 1.81 -27.19
CA VAL A 3 -18.22 2.43 -26.14
C VAL A 3 -17.59 3.71 -25.55
N LEU A 4 -16.35 4.07 -25.95
CA LEU A 4 -15.55 5.09 -25.25
C LEU A 4 -15.00 6.22 -26.13
N LEU A 5 -15.62 6.51 -27.27
CA LEU A 5 -15.34 7.76 -28.00
C LEU A 5 -16.49 8.75 -27.81
N ARG A 6 -16.80 9.08 -26.55
CA ARG A 6 -17.48 10.35 -26.28
C ARG A 6 -16.49 11.47 -26.64
N PRO A 7 -16.92 12.53 -27.36
CA PRO A 7 -16.06 13.69 -27.59
C PRO A 7 -15.56 14.19 -26.23
N ARG A 8 -14.24 14.35 -26.09
CA ARG A 8 -13.64 14.82 -24.83
C ARG A 8 -14.18 16.22 -24.55
N PRO A 9 -14.67 16.49 -23.32
CA PRO A 9 -15.16 17.82 -22.99
C PRO A 9 -14.03 18.84 -23.03
N ALA A 10 -14.34 20.10 -23.34
CA ALA A 10 -13.37 21.20 -23.38
C ALA A 10 -12.67 21.40 -22.02
N SER A 11 -13.34 21.08 -20.92
CA SER A 11 -12.73 20.92 -19.61
C SER A 11 -13.47 19.85 -18.81
N TRP A 12 -12.72 19.07 -18.03
CA TRP A 12 -13.31 18.09 -17.11
C TRP A 12 -13.62 18.77 -15.76
N PRO A 13 -14.75 18.47 -15.10
CA PRO A 13 -14.98 18.90 -13.73
C PRO A 13 -13.94 18.33 -12.77
N TRP A 14 -13.68 19.00 -11.64
CA TRP A 14 -12.67 18.57 -10.66
C TRP A 14 -12.86 17.12 -10.21
N ALA A 15 -14.10 16.72 -9.91
CA ALA A 15 -14.41 15.36 -9.48
C ALA A 15 -14.05 14.29 -10.52
N TRP A 16 -14.20 14.59 -11.83
CA TRP A 16 -13.80 13.67 -12.88
C TRP A 16 -12.29 13.60 -13.06
N ARG A 17 -11.59 14.73 -12.92
CA ARG A 17 -10.11 14.77 -12.96
C ARG A 17 -9.49 13.96 -11.81
N ASN A 18 -10.19 13.90 -10.67
CA ASN A 18 -9.74 13.21 -9.46
C ASN A 18 -10.56 11.95 -9.19
N GLY A 19 -11.25 11.40 -10.19
CA GLY A 19 -12.20 10.31 -10.00
C GLY A 19 -11.56 9.04 -9.46
N LEU A 20 -10.34 8.71 -9.91
CA LEU A 20 -9.59 7.55 -9.41
C LEU A 20 -9.26 7.70 -7.92
N PHE A 21 -8.77 8.86 -7.50
CA PHE A 21 -8.51 9.15 -6.08
C PHE A 21 -9.80 9.08 -5.26
N LEU A 22 -10.85 9.78 -5.70
CA LEU A 22 -12.11 9.84 -4.94
C LEU A 22 -12.76 8.45 -4.80
N ALA A 23 -12.76 7.64 -5.86
CA ALA A 23 -13.31 6.30 -5.82
C ALA A 23 -12.56 5.42 -4.81
N ASN A 24 -11.23 5.43 -4.84
CA ASN A 24 -10.42 4.67 -3.89
C ASN A 24 -10.57 5.19 -2.45
N ALA A 25 -10.58 6.52 -2.24
CA ALA A 25 -10.76 7.10 -0.91
C ALA A 25 -12.14 6.75 -0.32
N VAL A 26 -13.21 6.80 -1.12
CA VAL A 26 -14.56 6.40 -0.68
C VAL A 26 -14.60 4.90 -0.38
N ALA A 27 -14.05 4.06 -1.25
CA ALA A 27 -14.00 2.61 -1.01
C ALA A 27 -13.24 2.30 0.28
N PHE A 28 -12.07 2.90 0.49
CA PHE A 28 -11.30 2.79 1.72
C PHE A 28 -12.11 3.20 2.95
N LEU A 29 -12.73 4.38 2.95
CA LEU A 29 -13.51 4.86 4.10
C LEU A 29 -14.70 3.94 4.43
N LEU A 30 -15.37 3.38 3.40
CA LEU A 30 -16.45 2.43 3.59
C LEU A 30 -15.96 1.11 4.19
N CYS A 31 -14.86 0.56 3.66
CA CYS A 31 -14.25 -0.66 4.18
C CYS A 31 -13.69 -0.46 5.60
N PHE A 32 -13.01 0.66 5.86
CA PHE A 32 -12.46 0.99 7.17
C PHE A 32 -13.56 1.19 8.22
N ALA A 33 -14.63 1.91 7.89
CA ALA A 33 -15.80 2.01 8.76
C ALA A 33 -16.47 0.64 8.98
N GLY A 34 -16.52 -0.19 7.94
CA GLY A 34 -17.00 -1.57 8.03
C GLY A 34 -16.16 -2.41 8.99
N MET A 35 -14.83 -2.34 8.90
CA MET A 35 -13.88 -3.00 9.79
C MET A 35 -14.08 -2.53 11.24
N VAL A 36 -14.20 -1.21 11.48
CA VAL A 36 -14.46 -0.66 12.82
C VAL A 36 -15.75 -1.22 13.41
N VAL A 37 -16.85 -1.19 12.65
CA VAL A 37 -18.15 -1.67 13.14
C VAL A 37 -18.13 -3.18 13.36
N ALA A 38 -17.55 -3.95 12.44
CA ALA A 38 -17.47 -5.40 12.55
C ALA A 38 -16.58 -5.82 13.74
N GLY A 39 -15.38 -5.25 13.84
CA GLY A 39 -14.44 -5.52 14.93
C GLY A 39 -15.02 -5.18 16.30
N TRP A 40 -15.67 -4.01 16.43
CA TRP A 40 -16.37 -3.64 17.66
C TRP A 40 -17.44 -4.67 18.06
N ARG A 41 -18.19 -5.20 17.08
CA ARG A 41 -19.23 -6.21 17.33
C ARG A 41 -18.64 -7.57 17.70
N VAL A 42 -17.51 -7.96 17.12
CA VAL A 42 -16.77 -9.18 17.50
C VAL A 42 -16.30 -9.06 18.93
N SER A 43 -15.53 -8.01 19.25
CA SER A 43 -15.02 -7.75 20.60
C SER A 43 -16.14 -7.68 21.66
N SER A 44 -17.25 -7.00 21.34
CA SER A 44 -18.43 -6.96 22.23
C SER A 44 -19.08 -8.33 22.45
N SER A 45 -19.11 -9.18 21.42
CA SER A 45 -19.71 -10.52 21.52
C SER A 45 -18.83 -11.44 22.35
N ASP A 46 -17.52 -11.37 22.16
CA ASP A 46 -16.55 -12.16 22.91
C ASP A 46 -16.54 -11.78 24.38
N ALA A 47 -16.57 -10.48 24.72
CA ALA A 47 -16.69 -10.00 26.09
C ALA A 47 -17.94 -10.58 26.78
N VAL A 48 -19.10 -10.55 26.12
CA VAL A 48 -20.34 -11.09 26.66
C VAL A 48 -20.28 -12.62 26.84
N LEU A 49 -19.63 -13.35 25.93
CA LEU A 49 -19.41 -14.79 26.06
C LEU A 49 -18.53 -15.14 27.27
N HIS A 50 -17.58 -14.26 27.61
CA HIS A 50 -16.74 -14.39 28.80
C HIS A 50 -17.40 -13.83 30.08
N GLY A 51 -18.69 -13.48 30.02
CA GLY A 51 -19.46 -12.97 31.17
C GLY A 51 -19.14 -11.52 31.53
N GLN A 52 -18.45 -10.80 30.66
CA GLN A 52 -18.15 -9.37 30.81
C GLN A 52 -19.26 -8.51 30.19
N ALA A 53 -19.21 -7.20 30.44
CA ALA A 53 -20.09 -6.25 29.77
C ALA A 53 -19.67 -6.07 28.30
N ALA A 54 -20.63 -5.74 27.43
CA ALA A 54 -20.31 -5.42 26.04
C ALA A 54 -19.39 -4.19 25.95
N VAL A 55 -18.33 -4.32 25.16
CA VAL A 55 -17.33 -3.29 24.90
C VAL A 55 -17.97 -2.07 24.25
N SER A 56 -17.62 -0.87 24.70
CA SER A 56 -18.09 0.36 24.05
C SER A 56 -17.32 0.65 22.76
N LEU A 57 -17.89 1.40 21.81
CA LEU A 57 -17.18 1.74 20.57
C LEU A 57 -15.87 2.48 20.83
N TRP A 58 -15.85 3.37 21.83
CA TRP A 58 -14.65 4.14 22.18
C TRP A 58 -13.56 3.26 22.78
N GLU A 59 -13.95 2.32 23.64
CA GLU A 59 -13.04 1.32 24.21
C GLU A 59 -12.41 0.46 23.10
N PHE A 60 -13.21 -0.02 22.15
CA PHE A 60 -12.68 -0.73 20.97
C PHE A 60 -11.72 0.14 20.14
N LEU A 61 -12.07 1.40 19.85
CA LEU A 61 -11.20 2.30 19.06
C LEU A 61 -9.88 2.66 19.75
N THR A 62 -9.75 2.37 21.04
CA THR A 62 -8.54 2.61 21.83
C THR A 62 -7.88 1.31 22.31
N SER A 63 -8.37 0.15 21.85
CA SER A 63 -7.83 -1.16 22.23
C SER A 63 -6.60 -1.55 21.42
N GLY A 64 -5.89 -2.57 21.91
CA GLY A 64 -4.82 -3.25 21.19
C GLY A 64 -5.32 -3.83 19.87
N ASP A 65 -6.41 -4.60 19.90
CA ASP A 65 -6.98 -5.28 18.72
C ASP A 65 -7.24 -4.35 17.54
N PHE A 66 -7.81 -3.16 17.80
CA PHE A 66 -8.09 -2.21 16.73
C PHE A 66 -6.80 -1.63 16.12
N ALA A 67 -5.85 -1.28 16.98
CA ALA A 67 -4.56 -0.75 16.54
C ALA A 67 -3.76 -1.81 15.78
N GLU A 68 -3.68 -3.03 16.30
CA GLU A 68 -3.06 -4.19 15.65
C GLU A 68 -3.66 -4.41 14.27
N ALA A 69 -4.97 -4.70 14.18
CA ALA A 69 -5.63 -4.98 12.90
C ALA A 69 -5.46 -3.85 11.89
N THR A 70 -5.47 -2.59 12.33
CA THR A 70 -5.26 -1.44 11.43
C THR A 70 -3.83 -1.38 10.91
N PHE A 71 -2.85 -1.42 11.81
CA PHE A 71 -1.46 -1.16 11.45
C PHE A 71 -0.76 -2.38 10.85
N GLU A 72 -1.14 -3.59 11.22
CA GLU A 72 -0.70 -4.84 10.60
C GLU A 72 -1.06 -4.86 9.09
N ASN A 73 -2.28 -4.47 8.73
CA ASN A 73 -2.70 -4.35 7.33
C ASN A 73 -1.99 -3.19 6.61
N TRP A 74 -1.85 -2.03 7.25
CA TRP A 74 -1.20 -0.90 6.59
C TRP A 74 0.31 -1.14 6.40
N GLU A 75 0.93 -1.87 7.31
CA GLU A 75 2.32 -2.29 7.20
C GLU A 75 2.56 -3.07 5.89
N SER A 76 1.75 -4.10 5.60
CA SER A 76 1.92 -4.92 4.40
C SER A 76 1.71 -4.11 3.10
N GLU A 77 0.68 -3.26 3.06
CA GLU A 77 0.36 -2.42 1.90
C GLU A 77 1.50 -1.44 1.57
N PHE A 78 2.06 -0.79 2.60
CA PHE A 78 3.18 0.13 2.39
C PHE A 78 4.49 -0.60 2.08
N LEU A 79 4.71 -1.78 2.66
CA LEU A 79 5.86 -2.62 2.32
C LEU A 79 5.79 -3.09 0.87
N GLN A 80 4.65 -3.60 0.41
CA GLN A 80 4.51 -4.11 -0.94
C GLN A 80 4.67 -2.99 -1.96
N MET A 81 3.95 -1.87 -1.84
CA MET A 81 4.11 -0.77 -2.79
C MET A 81 5.51 -0.14 -2.73
N GLY A 82 6.07 0.05 -1.53
CA GLY A 82 7.41 0.60 -1.35
C GLY A 82 8.50 -0.31 -1.92
N SER A 83 8.44 -1.61 -1.63
CA SER A 83 9.37 -2.59 -2.18
C SER A 83 9.22 -2.68 -3.70
N TYR A 84 8.00 -2.63 -4.23
CA TYR A 84 7.77 -2.68 -5.67
C TYR A 84 8.38 -1.49 -6.41
N VAL A 85 8.32 -0.27 -5.85
CA VAL A 85 9.04 0.91 -6.38
C VAL A 85 10.55 0.65 -6.44
N VAL A 86 11.14 0.09 -5.39
CA VAL A 86 12.58 -0.24 -5.36
C VAL A 86 12.90 -1.35 -6.38
N LEU A 87 12.14 -2.44 -6.37
CA LEU A 87 12.39 -3.61 -7.21
C LEU A 87 12.27 -3.23 -8.69
N THR A 88 11.27 -2.45 -9.10
CA THR A 88 11.09 -2.01 -10.50
C THR A 88 12.16 -1.02 -10.97
N THR A 89 12.91 -0.42 -10.04
CA THR A 89 14.07 0.42 -10.40
C THR A 89 15.26 -0.44 -10.87
N PHE A 90 15.43 -1.65 -10.33
CA PHE A 90 16.61 -2.50 -10.55
C PHE A 90 16.36 -3.83 -11.26
N LEU A 91 15.14 -4.35 -11.19
CA LEU A 91 14.74 -5.65 -11.73
C LEU A 91 13.81 -5.46 -12.93
N PHE A 92 13.83 -6.46 -13.81
CA PHE A 92 13.09 -6.44 -15.06
C PHE A 92 12.35 -7.75 -15.26
N GLN A 93 11.14 -7.66 -15.82
CA GLN A 93 10.38 -8.80 -16.30
C GLN A 93 10.05 -8.59 -17.77
N LYS A 94 10.76 -9.32 -18.65
CA LYS A 94 10.50 -9.27 -20.09
C LYS A 94 9.04 -9.59 -20.39
N GLY A 95 8.43 -8.74 -21.19
CA GLY A 95 7.07 -8.86 -21.68
C GLY A 95 6.00 -8.25 -20.78
N SER A 96 6.33 -7.86 -19.55
CA SER A 96 5.34 -7.36 -18.57
C SER A 96 5.03 -5.88 -18.79
N SER A 97 3.79 -5.43 -18.56
CA SER A 97 3.48 -3.99 -18.50
C SER A 97 4.00 -3.32 -17.23
N GLU A 98 4.30 -4.14 -16.23
CA GLU A 98 4.76 -3.75 -14.91
C GLU A 98 6.26 -3.47 -14.83
N SER A 99 6.99 -3.79 -15.89
CA SER A 99 8.45 -3.60 -15.97
C SER A 99 8.76 -2.49 -16.97
N LYS A 100 9.82 -1.73 -16.71
CA LYS A 100 10.41 -0.86 -17.73
C LYS A 100 11.04 -1.67 -18.88
N PRO A 101 11.22 -1.07 -20.08
CA PRO A 101 11.93 -1.70 -21.20
C PRO A 101 13.33 -2.20 -20.78
N LEU A 102 13.79 -3.29 -21.41
CA LEU A 102 15.09 -3.90 -21.09
C LEU A 102 16.25 -3.26 -21.86
N ASP A 103 16.06 -3.06 -23.17
CA ASP A 103 17.12 -2.70 -24.10
C ASP A 103 17.05 -1.22 -24.54
N ASP A 104 16.01 -0.50 -24.10
CA ASP A 104 15.73 0.88 -24.47
C ASP A 104 15.75 1.79 -23.23
N ASP A 105 16.09 3.06 -23.44
CA ASP A 105 16.05 4.07 -22.38
C ASP A 105 14.61 4.28 -21.89
N ALA A 106 14.42 4.16 -20.57
CA ALA A 106 13.17 4.49 -19.93
C ALA A 106 13.13 6.00 -19.58
N PRO A 107 12.04 6.74 -19.86
CA PRO A 107 11.93 8.15 -19.50
C PRO A 107 12.18 8.45 -18.01
N GLN A 108 11.96 7.46 -17.15
CA GLN A 108 12.18 7.53 -15.70
C GLN A 108 13.67 7.56 -15.32
N ASP A 109 14.57 7.09 -16.19
CA ASP A 109 16.01 6.99 -15.92
C ASP A 109 16.77 8.29 -16.32
N ALA A 110 16.08 9.29 -16.89
CA ALA A 110 16.69 10.56 -17.29
C ALA A 110 17.19 11.38 -16.09
N ASP A 111 18.39 11.98 -16.20
CA ASP A 111 18.95 12.79 -15.10
C ASP A 111 18.18 14.12 -14.97
N PRO A 112 17.50 14.38 -13.83
CA PRO A 112 16.79 15.64 -13.61
C PRO A 112 17.72 16.86 -13.63
N ARG A 113 19.04 16.68 -13.41
CA ARG A 113 20.04 17.77 -13.40
C ARG A 113 20.19 18.43 -14.77
N GLU A 114 19.92 17.70 -15.85
CA GLU A 114 19.96 18.23 -17.22
C GLU A 114 18.80 19.22 -17.49
N HIS A 115 17.76 19.20 -16.67
CA HIS A 115 16.53 19.97 -16.85
C HIS A 115 16.42 21.19 -15.91
N THR A 116 17.50 21.54 -15.20
CA THR A 116 17.53 22.64 -14.21
C THR A 116 17.08 24.00 -14.75
N ARG A 117 17.24 24.24 -16.07
CA ARG A 117 16.85 25.49 -16.74
C ARG A 117 15.41 25.51 -17.27
N ASP A 118 14.68 24.40 -17.23
CA ASP A 118 13.28 24.37 -17.68
C ASP A 118 12.38 25.04 -16.63
N PRO A 119 11.64 26.11 -16.95
CA PRO A 119 10.75 26.76 -15.99
C PRO A 119 9.57 25.87 -15.56
N ARG A 120 9.25 24.81 -16.31
CA ARG A 120 8.13 23.90 -16.07
C ARG A 120 8.46 22.78 -15.08
N VAL A 121 9.74 22.44 -14.89
CA VAL A 121 10.10 21.38 -13.93
C VAL A 121 9.93 21.86 -12.49
N PRO A 122 9.66 20.97 -11.53
CA PRO A 122 9.48 21.32 -10.11
C PRO A 122 10.66 22.12 -9.53
N TRP A 123 10.38 22.96 -8.52
CA TRP A 123 11.40 23.81 -7.89
C TRP A 123 12.60 23.04 -7.31
N PRO A 124 12.48 21.82 -6.75
CA PRO A 124 13.65 21.11 -6.22
C PRO A 124 14.65 20.76 -7.32
N VAL A 125 14.16 20.44 -8.52
CA VAL A 125 14.99 20.19 -9.71
C VAL A 125 15.74 21.45 -10.12
N ARG A 126 15.06 22.59 -10.18
CA ARG A 126 15.71 23.88 -10.51
C ARG A 126 16.73 24.33 -9.47
N ARG A 127 16.49 24.00 -8.19
CA ARG A 127 17.40 24.35 -7.09
C ARG A 127 18.64 23.45 -7.05
N GLY A 128 18.47 22.15 -7.32
CA GLY A 128 19.53 21.16 -7.15
C GLY A 128 19.89 20.89 -5.68
N GLY A 129 21.04 20.25 -5.46
CA GLY A 129 21.57 19.93 -4.13
C GLY A 129 20.64 19.02 -3.32
N LEU A 130 20.60 19.25 -2.00
CA LEU A 130 19.80 18.42 -1.07
C LEU A 130 18.30 18.42 -1.39
N ALA A 131 17.76 19.53 -1.90
CA ALA A 131 16.35 19.61 -2.28
C ALA A 131 16.02 18.64 -3.42
N LEU A 132 16.90 18.55 -4.43
CA LEU A 132 16.76 17.57 -5.50
C LEU A 132 16.91 16.14 -4.98
N VAL A 133 17.91 15.86 -4.14
CA VAL A 133 18.11 14.51 -3.59
C VAL A 133 16.88 14.02 -2.82
N LEU A 134 16.29 14.86 -1.98
CA LEU A 134 15.06 14.52 -1.25
C LEU A 134 13.86 14.36 -2.20
N TYR A 135 13.78 15.19 -3.24
CA TYR A 135 12.67 15.16 -4.19
C TYR A 135 12.73 13.94 -5.12
N GLU A 136 13.91 13.62 -5.67
CA GLU A 136 14.10 12.48 -6.59
C GLU A 136 13.93 11.12 -5.86
N ASN A 137 14.05 11.11 -4.53
CA ASN A 137 13.78 9.94 -3.68
C ASN A 137 12.47 10.04 -2.89
N SER A 138 11.64 11.06 -3.12
CA SER A 138 10.52 11.40 -2.23
C SER A 138 9.44 10.32 -2.14
N LEU A 139 9.18 9.60 -3.23
CA LEU A 139 8.20 8.50 -3.24
C LEU A 139 8.64 7.35 -2.34
N LEU A 140 9.91 6.94 -2.45
CA LEU A 140 10.49 5.92 -1.60
C LEU A 140 10.51 6.37 -0.13
N LEU A 141 10.90 7.62 0.13
CA LEU A 141 10.90 8.18 1.49
C LEU A 141 9.50 8.20 2.10
N LEU A 142 8.47 8.54 1.31
CA LEU A 142 7.08 8.50 1.77
C LEU A 142 6.68 7.09 2.21
N PHE A 143 6.89 6.08 1.37
CA PHE A 143 6.58 4.69 1.72
C PHE A 143 7.40 4.17 2.89
N ALA A 144 8.69 4.54 2.98
CA ALA A 144 9.52 4.16 4.12
C ALA A 144 8.99 4.74 5.44
N VAL A 145 8.60 6.01 5.47
CA VAL A 145 8.02 6.65 6.66
C VAL A 145 6.68 6.01 7.04
N LEU A 146 5.81 5.76 6.05
CA LEU A 146 4.51 5.13 6.27
C LEU A 146 4.66 3.69 6.78
N PHE A 147 5.53 2.89 6.16
CA PHE A 147 5.85 1.53 6.58
C PHE A 147 6.39 1.50 8.01
N LEU A 148 7.42 2.30 8.32
CA LEU A 148 8.00 2.35 9.67
C LEU A 148 6.98 2.83 10.71
N GLY A 149 6.13 3.80 10.35
CA GLY A 149 5.04 4.26 11.19
C GLY A 149 4.03 3.15 11.49
N SER A 150 3.65 2.38 10.47
CA SER A 150 2.77 1.23 10.62
C SER A 150 3.39 0.10 11.44
N VAL A 151 4.65 -0.27 11.22
CA VAL A 151 5.36 -1.26 12.06
C VAL A 151 5.34 -0.84 13.52
N VAL A 152 5.61 0.43 13.83
CA VAL A 152 5.54 0.94 15.21
C VAL A 152 4.11 0.82 15.76
N GLY A 153 3.11 1.19 14.98
CA GLY A 153 1.70 1.04 15.37
C GLY A 153 1.29 -0.40 15.62
N HIS A 154 1.72 -1.33 14.75
CA HIS A 154 1.47 -2.76 14.85
C HIS A 154 2.16 -3.34 16.08
N VAL A 155 3.42 -3.00 16.35
CA VAL A 155 4.12 -3.45 17.57
C VAL A 155 3.45 -2.94 18.85
N ILE A 156 2.98 -1.69 18.86
CA ILE A 156 2.31 -1.13 20.05
C ILE A 156 0.93 -1.77 20.25
N GLY A 157 0.11 -1.84 19.19
CA GLY A 157 -1.22 -2.43 19.23
C GLY A 157 -1.19 -3.92 19.52
N GLY A 158 -0.37 -4.65 18.77
CA GLY A 158 -0.22 -6.09 18.91
C GLY A 158 0.39 -6.53 20.24
N ALA A 159 1.37 -5.79 20.77
CA ALA A 159 1.85 -6.08 22.13
C ALA A 159 0.77 -5.82 23.20
N ALA A 160 -0.14 -4.87 22.99
CA ALA A 160 -1.25 -4.64 23.92
C ALA A 160 -2.27 -5.78 23.86
N ALA A 161 -2.74 -6.16 22.66
CA ALA A 161 -3.67 -7.28 22.46
C ALA A 161 -3.08 -8.61 22.95
N TYR A 162 -1.84 -8.92 22.55
CA TYR A 162 -1.13 -10.11 23.01
C TYR A 162 -1.01 -10.17 24.54
N ASN A 163 -0.79 -9.03 25.20
CA ASN A 163 -0.69 -9.00 26.66
C ASN A 163 -2.04 -9.20 27.35
N GLU A 164 -3.16 -8.80 26.74
CA GLU A 164 -4.50 -9.10 27.26
C GLU A 164 -4.70 -10.61 27.32
N GLU A 165 -4.41 -11.33 26.23
CA GLU A 165 -4.46 -12.80 26.21
C GLU A 165 -3.51 -13.44 27.23
N GLN A 166 -2.28 -12.93 27.34
CA GLN A 166 -1.31 -13.44 28.30
C GLN A 166 -1.82 -13.32 29.74
N VAL A 167 -2.43 -12.19 30.10
CA VAL A 167 -3.01 -11.96 31.43
C VAL A 167 -4.17 -12.92 31.68
N GLU A 168 -5.04 -13.14 30.69
CA GLU A 168 -6.15 -14.10 30.79
C GLU A 168 -5.67 -15.54 31.05
N HIS A 169 -4.53 -15.91 30.47
CA HIS A 169 -3.90 -17.22 30.65
C HIS A 169 -2.94 -17.29 31.86
N GLY A 170 -2.84 -16.22 32.66
CA GLY A 170 -1.95 -16.15 33.83
C GLY A 170 -0.46 -16.14 33.49
N ALA A 171 -0.11 -15.78 32.26
CA ALA A 171 1.25 -15.64 31.77
C ALA A 171 1.82 -14.24 32.01
N ALA A 172 3.14 -14.08 31.82
CA ALA A 172 3.79 -12.79 31.95
C ALA A 172 3.55 -11.92 30.71
N VAL A 173 3.33 -10.63 30.94
CA VAL A 173 3.27 -9.62 29.88
C VAL A 173 4.66 -9.37 29.27
N VAL A 174 4.66 -8.96 28.01
CA VAL A 174 5.83 -8.65 27.21
C VAL A 174 5.87 -7.17 26.82
N SER A 175 7.06 -6.62 26.66
CA SER A 175 7.26 -5.31 26.04
C SER A 175 7.11 -5.38 24.52
N GLY A 176 6.91 -4.25 23.84
CA GLY A 176 6.90 -4.22 22.36
C GLY A 176 8.18 -4.79 21.71
N TRP A 177 9.34 -4.61 22.34
CA TRP A 177 10.61 -5.21 21.89
C TRP A 177 10.61 -6.74 22.00
N GLN A 178 9.97 -7.29 23.03
CA GLN A 178 9.82 -8.73 23.20
C GLN A 178 8.75 -9.28 22.23
N TYR A 179 7.68 -8.53 21.99
CA TYR A 179 6.63 -8.89 21.02
C TYR A 179 7.19 -9.04 19.60
N LEU A 180 8.09 -8.15 19.16
CA LEU A 180 8.84 -8.30 17.88
C LEU A 180 9.61 -9.63 17.75
N GLY A 181 9.97 -10.25 18.88
CA GLY A 181 10.64 -11.55 18.92
C GLY A 181 9.69 -12.74 19.00
N THR A 182 8.37 -12.52 19.06
CA THR A 182 7.38 -13.59 19.16
C THR A 182 7.04 -14.17 17.79
N SER A 183 6.57 -15.42 17.75
CA SER A 183 6.01 -16.01 16.54
C SER A 183 4.71 -15.33 16.09
N GLN A 184 3.98 -14.71 17.02
CA GLN A 184 2.70 -14.06 16.73
C GLN A 184 2.89 -12.88 15.77
N PHE A 185 3.76 -11.91 16.14
CA PHE A 185 4.10 -10.76 15.29
C PHE A 185 4.53 -11.18 13.87
N TRP A 186 5.38 -12.20 13.78
CA TRP A 186 5.85 -12.68 12.48
C TRP A 186 4.80 -13.49 11.73
N PHE A 187 3.87 -14.16 12.40
CA PHE A 187 2.78 -14.86 11.75
C PHE A 187 1.81 -13.88 11.09
N GLU A 188 1.37 -12.86 11.82
CA GLU A 188 0.57 -11.73 11.35
C GLU A 188 1.23 -11.04 10.14
N SER A 189 2.47 -10.59 10.32
CA SER A 189 3.23 -9.92 9.26
C SER A 189 3.41 -10.80 8.03
N MET A 190 3.85 -12.05 8.19
CA MET A 190 4.11 -12.95 7.05
C MET A 190 2.82 -13.38 6.34
N GLN A 191 1.70 -13.52 7.05
CA GLN A 191 0.41 -13.84 6.45
C GLN A 191 -0.09 -12.73 5.54
N ASN A 192 0.11 -11.47 5.90
CA ASN A 192 -0.27 -10.35 5.03
C ASN A 192 0.75 -10.13 3.92
N TRP A 193 2.05 -10.18 4.23
CA TRP A 193 3.08 -9.96 3.21
C TRP A 193 2.98 -10.98 2.09
N GLN A 194 2.70 -12.25 2.39
CA GLN A 194 2.59 -13.27 1.35
C GLN A 194 1.46 -12.97 0.35
N SER A 195 0.30 -12.46 0.78
CA SER A 195 -0.80 -12.16 -0.15
C SER A 195 -0.45 -10.98 -1.04
N GLU A 196 0.20 -9.97 -0.46
CA GLU A 196 0.61 -8.78 -1.20
C GLU A 196 1.64 -9.09 -2.28
N PHE A 197 2.65 -9.92 -1.96
CA PHE A 197 3.62 -10.36 -2.96
C PHE A 197 3.02 -11.34 -3.97
N LEU A 198 2.04 -12.16 -3.58
CA LEU A 198 1.33 -13.05 -4.48
C LEU A 198 0.59 -12.26 -5.57
N VAL A 199 -0.19 -11.24 -5.20
CA VAL A 199 -0.96 -10.48 -6.20
C VAL A 199 -0.06 -9.71 -7.16
N ILE A 200 1.06 -9.14 -6.68
CA ILE A 200 2.06 -8.50 -7.55
C ILE A 200 2.69 -9.52 -8.49
N THR A 201 3.06 -10.70 -7.99
CA THR A 201 3.61 -11.77 -8.83
C THR A 201 2.62 -12.17 -9.93
N VAL A 202 1.34 -12.32 -9.58
CA VAL A 202 0.28 -12.59 -10.56
C VAL A 202 0.20 -11.48 -11.59
N MET A 203 0.22 -10.20 -11.18
CA MET A 203 0.14 -9.07 -12.10
C MET A 203 1.35 -8.99 -13.05
N VAL A 204 2.56 -9.11 -12.52
CA VAL A 204 3.82 -9.09 -13.29
C VAL A 204 3.82 -10.16 -14.39
N VAL A 205 3.34 -11.37 -14.05
CA VAL A 205 3.28 -12.51 -14.98
C VAL A 205 2.08 -12.41 -15.92
N ALA A 206 0.89 -12.09 -15.42
CA ALA A 206 -0.35 -12.05 -16.20
C ALA A 206 -0.30 -11.00 -17.31
N THR A 207 0.30 -9.84 -17.05
CA THR A 207 0.36 -8.73 -18.02
C THR A 207 1.24 -9.03 -19.25
N VAL A 208 2.04 -10.10 -19.22
CA VAL A 208 2.74 -10.62 -20.41
C VAL A 208 1.74 -11.08 -21.47
N TRP A 209 0.73 -11.88 -21.06
CA TRP A 209 -0.19 -12.56 -21.98
C TRP A 209 -1.61 -12.00 -22.00
N LEU A 210 -2.12 -11.54 -20.87
CA LEU A 210 -3.48 -11.03 -20.75
C LEU A 210 -3.57 -9.55 -21.14
N ARG A 211 -4.75 -9.12 -21.58
CA ARG A 211 -5.01 -7.75 -22.04
C ARG A 211 -6.33 -7.23 -21.50
N GLN A 212 -6.31 -6.04 -20.92
CA GLN A 212 -7.51 -5.29 -20.57
C GLN A 212 -7.52 -3.98 -21.37
N ARG A 213 -8.36 -3.91 -22.40
CA ARG A 213 -8.45 -2.74 -23.28
C ARG A 213 -8.78 -1.47 -22.49
N GLY A 214 -7.89 -0.48 -22.55
CA GLY A 214 -8.07 0.83 -21.93
C GLY A 214 -7.64 0.93 -20.46
N SER A 215 -7.05 -0.13 -19.90
CA SER A 215 -6.40 -0.07 -18.57
C SER A 215 -4.97 0.45 -18.68
N SER A 216 -4.52 1.24 -17.70
CA SER A 216 -3.11 1.64 -17.54
C SER A 216 -2.23 0.53 -16.94
N GLN A 217 -2.81 -0.61 -16.59
CA GLN A 217 -2.13 -1.79 -16.03
C GLN A 217 -2.07 -2.93 -17.06
N SER A 218 -2.14 -2.60 -18.35
CA SER A 218 -2.15 -3.56 -19.44
C SER A 218 -1.49 -2.93 -20.64
N LYS A 219 -0.69 -3.72 -21.35
CA LYS A 219 -0.22 -3.38 -22.69
C LYS A 219 -1.40 -3.17 -23.65
N PRO A 220 -1.20 -2.43 -24.77
CA PRO A 220 -2.15 -2.40 -25.86
C PRO A 220 -2.54 -3.82 -26.33
N VAL A 221 -3.80 -4.01 -26.73
CA VAL A 221 -4.29 -5.34 -27.15
C VAL A 221 -3.50 -5.90 -28.35
N ALA A 222 -3.01 -5.02 -29.22
CA ALA A 222 -2.22 -5.39 -30.39
C ALA A 222 -0.72 -5.55 -30.10
N ALA A 223 -0.25 -5.21 -28.89
CA ALA A 223 1.17 -5.28 -28.55
C ALA A 223 1.61 -6.75 -28.35
N PRO A 224 2.76 -7.15 -28.93
CA PRO A 224 3.28 -8.51 -28.82
C PRO A 224 3.62 -8.87 -27.36
N HIS A 225 3.65 -10.17 -27.06
CA HIS A 225 3.97 -10.65 -25.71
C HIS A 225 5.38 -10.29 -25.25
N THR A 226 6.32 -10.15 -26.18
CA THR A 226 7.72 -9.82 -25.90
C THR A 226 7.98 -8.34 -25.59
N GLU A 227 7.05 -7.45 -25.95
CA GLU A 227 7.16 -6.01 -25.64
C GLU A 227 6.99 -5.79 -24.13
N THR A 228 7.86 -4.97 -23.54
CA THR A 228 7.91 -4.71 -22.09
C THR A 228 7.59 -3.24 -21.84
N GLY A 229 6.84 -2.95 -20.79
CA GLY A 229 6.26 -1.63 -20.54
C GLY A 229 4.79 -1.54 -20.98
N ALA A 230 4.07 -0.60 -20.39
CA ALA A 230 2.67 -0.30 -20.68
C ALA A 230 2.49 0.63 -21.88
#